data_AF-A0A846DNT9-F1
#
_entry.id   AF-A0A846DNT9-F1
#
_cell.length_a   1.000
_cell.length_b   1.000
_cell.length_c   1.000
_cell.angle_alpha   90.00
_cell.angle_beta   90.00
_cell.angle_gamma   90.00
#
_symmetry.space_group_name_H-M   'P 1'
#
loop_
_entity.id
_entity.type
_entity.pdbx_description
1 polymer ?
#
loop_
_entity_poly.entity_id
_entity_poly.type
_entity_poly.pdbx_seq_one_letter_code
_entity_poly.pdbx_strand_id
1 'polypeptide(L)'
;MNSIDNCFLHLPITEEARQTAQKFAQEQPNYQKAAQVRLNTLAIWVVNDYLKLMGITTNLTAGDSWNRLLRMCADVADLEIIG
;
A
#
# COMPACT_ATOMS: atom_id res chain seq x y z
N MET A 1 0.88 -34.01 -4.92
CA MET A 1 0.00 -32.90 -4.51
C MET A 1 0.74 -32.13 -3.43
N ASN A 2 1.25 -30.94 -3.73
CA ASN A 2 1.91 -30.11 -2.72
C ASN A 2 0.83 -29.41 -1.90
N SER A 3 0.63 -29.83 -0.65
CA SER A 3 -0.10 -29.02 0.32
C SER A 3 0.70 -27.73 0.50
N ILE A 4 0.12 -26.60 0.12
CA ILE A 4 0.63 -25.30 0.53
C ILE A 4 0.24 -25.20 2.00
N ASP A 5 1.17 -25.48 2.90
CA ASP A 5 0.98 -25.16 4.32
C ASP A 5 0.72 -23.65 4.40
N ASN A 6 -0.39 -23.27 5.03
CA ASN A 6 -0.78 -21.87 5.21
C ASN A 6 0.24 -21.17 6.13
N CYS A 7 1.33 -20.69 5.54
CA CYS A 7 2.34 -19.89 6.21
C CYS A 7 1.92 -18.43 6.16
N PHE A 8 1.49 -17.90 7.30
CA PHE A 8 1.19 -16.47 7.44
C PHE A 8 2.47 -15.72 7.79
N LEU A 9 2.85 -14.76 6.94
CA LEU A 9 3.96 -13.85 7.23
C LEU A 9 3.44 -12.60 7.93
N HIS A 10 3.84 -12.40 9.18
CA HIS A 10 3.54 -11.18 9.92
C HIS A 10 4.59 -10.12 9.57
N LEU A 11 4.16 -9.08 8.85
CA LEU A 11 5.01 -7.94 8.52
C LEU A 11 4.64 -6.73 9.40
N PRO A 12 5.62 -6.04 10.00
CA PRO A 12 5.36 -4.86 10.80
C PRO A 12 4.85 -3.73 9.90
N ILE A 13 3.85 -2.98 10.39
CA ILE A 13 3.45 -1.72 9.78
C ILE A 13 4.23 -0.61 10.47
N THR A 14 5.03 0.13 9.71
CA THR A 14 5.81 1.27 10.20
C THR A 14 4.90 2.42 10.60
N GLU A 15 5.40 3.29 11.47
CA GLU A 15 4.65 4.48 11.88
C GLU A 15 4.43 5.44 10.70
N GLU A 16 5.41 5.56 9.80
CA GLU A 16 5.30 6.36 8.57
C GLU A 16 4.17 5.85 7.65
N ALA A 17 4.02 4.53 7.51
CA ALA A 17 2.93 3.94 6.75
C ALA A 17 1.57 4.30 7.38
N ARG A 18 1.44 4.24 8.71
CA ARG A 18 0.19 4.61 9.41
C ARG A 18 -0.14 6.09 9.21
N GLN A 19 0.84 6.97 9.37
CA GLN A 19 0.64 8.42 9.24
C GLN A 19 0.27 8.80 7.81
N THR A 20 0.93 8.22 6.82
CA THR A 20 0.61 8.42 5.40
C THR A 20 -0.79 7.92 5.07
N ALA A 21 -1.15 6.71 5.52
CA ALA A 21 -2.48 6.15 5.31
C ALA A 21 -3.58 6.99 5.96
N GLN A 22 -3.34 7.50 7.17
CA GLN A 22 -4.27 8.38 7.87
C GLN A 22 -4.45 9.71 7.13
N LYS A 23 -3.34 10.33 6.70
CA LYS A 23 -3.37 11.57 5.91
C LYS A 23 -4.15 11.37 4.62
N PHE A 24 -3.84 10.33 3.86
CA PHE A 24 -4.53 10.07 2.59
C PHE A 24 -6.01 9.76 2.78
N ALA A 25 -6.39 9.07 3.86
CA ALA A 25 -7.79 8.82 4.21
C ALA A 25 -8.56 10.10 4.55
N GLN A 26 -7.94 11.05 5.25
CA GLN A 26 -8.55 12.34 5.61
C GLN A 26 -8.82 13.24 4.39
N GLU A 27 -8.16 12.98 3.26
CA GLU A 27 -8.38 13.71 2.02
C GLU A 27 -9.57 13.19 1.20
N GLN A 28 -10.23 12.10 1.64
CA GLN A 28 -11.27 11.45 0.87
C GLN A 28 -12.66 12.04 1.10
N PRO A 29 -13.54 12.06 0.07
CA PRO A 29 -14.82 12.76 0.13
C PRO A 29 -15.86 12.10 1.04
N ASN A 30 -15.67 10.83 1.40
CA ASN A 30 -16.60 10.10 2.25
C ASN A 30 -15.88 8.99 3.04
N TYR A 31 -16.54 8.50 4.09
CA TYR A 31 -15.99 7.50 5.00
C TYR A 31 -15.64 6.17 4.33
N GLN A 32 -16.42 5.73 3.33
CA GLN A 32 -16.17 4.48 2.61
C GLN A 32 -14.85 4.58 1.83
N LYS A 33 -14.66 5.69 1.09
CA LYS A 33 -13.44 5.94 0.34
C LYS A 33 -12.24 6.17 1.25
N ALA A 34 -12.42 6.86 2.38
CA ALA A 34 -11.38 7.04 3.38
C ALA A 34 -10.87 5.70 3.93
N ALA A 35 -11.78 4.79 4.27
CA ALA A 35 -11.41 3.45 4.75
C ALA A 35 -10.66 2.64 3.69
N GLN A 36 -11.14 2.66 2.44
CA GLN A 36 -10.48 2.00 1.31
C GLN A 36 -9.06 2.54 1.10
N VAL A 37 -8.91 3.86 0.98
CA VAL A 37 -7.61 4.50 0.76
C VAL A 37 -6.64 4.21 1.91
N ARG A 38 -7.12 4.17 3.16
CA ARG A 38 -6.28 3.77 4.30
C ARG A 38 -5.74 2.36 4.13
N LEU A 39 -6.60 1.39 3.79
CA LEU A 39 -6.20 0.00 3.62
C LEU A 39 -5.27 -0.20 2.43
N ASN A 40 -5.55 0.41 1.29
CA ASN A 40 -4.69 0.36 0.10
C ASN A 40 -3.31 0.92 0.42
N THR A 41 -3.25 2.09 1.06
CA THR A 41 -1.97 2.71 1.45
C THR A 41 -1.17 1.74 2.33
N LEU A 42 -1.77 1.16 3.36
CA LEU A 42 -1.08 0.20 4.23
C LEU A 42 -0.62 -1.06 3.47
N ALA A 43 -1.43 -1.58 2.56
CA ALA A 43 -1.09 -2.76 1.77
C ALA A 43 0.14 -2.52 0.88
N ILE A 44 0.18 -1.39 0.17
CA ILE A 44 1.32 -1.06 -0.71
C ILE A 44 2.60 -0.87 0.09
N TRP A 45 2.54 -0.22 1.24
CA TRP A 45 3.68 -0.06 2.14
C TRP A 45 4.25 -1.42 2.58
N VAL A 46 3.38 -2.35 2.99
CA VAL A 46 3.79 -3.70 3.39
C VAL A 46 4.42 -4.47 2.22
N VAL A 47 3.84 -4.39 1.03
CA VAL A 47 4.39 -5.03 -0.18
C VAL A 47 5.74 -4.43 -0.56
N ASN A 48 5.87 -3.10 -0.52
CA ASN A 48 7.12 -2.40 -0.74
C ASN A 48 8.22 -2.85 0.22
N ASP A 49 7.91 -2.93 1.51
CA ASP A 49 8.88 -3.34 2.51
C ASP A 49 9.29 -4.81 2.31
N TYR A 50 8.33 -5.68 1.99
CA TYR A 50 8.60 -7.07 1.66
C TYR A 50 9.50 -7.23 0.42
N LEU A 51 9.22 -6.51 -0.67
CA LEU A 51 10.02 -6.56 -1.88
C LEU A 51 11.46 -6.06 -1.62
N LYS A 52 11.62 -5.00 -0.83
CA LYS A 52 12.94 -4.52 -0.41
C LYS A 52 13.70 -5.54 0.42
N LEU A 53 13.02 -6.27 1.31
CA LEU A 53 13.62 -7.41 2.05
C LEU A 53 14.09 -8.53 1.13
N MET A 54 13.44 -8.72 -0.02
CA MET A 54 13.85 -9.67 -1.07
C MET A 54 14.95 -9.14 -2.00
N GLY A 55 15.44 -7.91 -1.79
CA GLY A 55 16.42 -7.27 -2.68
C GLY A 55 15.82 -6.74 -3.98
N ILE A 56 14.50 -6.60 -4.06
CA ILE A 56 13.80 -6.02 -5.21
C ILE A 56 13.60 -4.53 -4.94
N THR A 57 14.15 -3.70 -5.82
CA THR A 57 14.02 -2.24 -5.71
C THR A 57 12.63 -1.80 -6.15
N THR A 58 12.00 -0.91 -5.39
CA THR A 58 10.69 -0.35 -5.67
C THR A 58 10.73 1.17 -5.60
N ASN A 59 9.83 1.82 -6.34
CA ASN A 59 9.57 3.24 -6.23
C ASN A 59 8.16 3.45 -5.69
N LEU A 60 8.10 3.62 -4.38
CA LEU A 60 6.85 3.79 -3.68
C LEU A 60 6.06 5.00 -4.18
N THR A 61 6.74 6.10 -4.54
CA THR A 61 6.08 7.37 -4.88
C THR A 61 5.65 7.51 -6.34
N ALA A 62 6.03 6.59 -7.22
CA ALA A 62 5.68 6.67 -8.64
C ALA A 62 4.26 6.18 -8.96
N GLY A 63 3.63 5.43 -8.05
CA GLY A 63 2.31 4.85 -8.30
C GLY A 63 1.17 5.88 -8.32
N ASP A 64 0.07 5.53 -8.98
CA ASP A 64 -1.17 6.30 -9.06
C ASP A 64 -1.77 6.59 -7.68
N SER A 65 -1.52 5.74 -6.69
CA SER A 65 -1.90 5.96 -5.30
C SER A 65 -1.20 7.17 -4.65
N TRP A 66 -0.09 7.68 -5.19
CA TRP A 66 0.52 8.95 -4.78
C TRP A 66 -0.09 10.16 -5.51
N ASN A 67 -0.81 9.96 -6.61
CA ASN A 67 -1.58 10.99 -7.28
C ASN A 67 -2.91 11.24 -6.55
N ARG A 68 -3.11 12.46 -6.04
CA ARG A 68 -4.31 12.82 -5.25
C ARG A 68 -5.62 12.62 -6.00
N LEU A 69 -5.65 12.98 -7.29
CA LEU A 69 -6.87 12.87 -8.10
C LEU A 69 -7.20 11.41 -8.39
N LEU A 70 -6.19 10.62 -8.79
CA LEU A 70 -6.39 9.19 -9.05
C LEU A 70 -6.76 8.43 -7.78
N ARG A 71 -6.10 8.72 -6.66
CA ARG A 71 -6.45 8.16 -5.33
C ARG A 71 -7.90 8.46 -4.93
N MET A 72 -8.41 9.64 -5.27
CA MET A 72 -9.79 10.03 -4.97
C MET A 72 -10.81 9.39 -5.92
N CYS A 73 -10.49 9.28 -7.21
CA CYS A 73 -11.42 8.85 -8.25
C CYS A 73 -11.40 7.35 -8.54
N ALA A 74 -10.33 6.64 -8.16
CA ALA A 74 -10.12 5.23 -8.49
C ALA A 74 -9.64 4.41 -7.28
N ASP A 75 -9.84 3.09 -7.35
CA ASP A 75 -9.31 2.13 -6.37
C ASP A 75 -7.87 1.78 -6.73
N VAL A 76 -6.93 2.67 -6.40
CA VAL A 76 -5.52 2.53 -6.75
C VAL A 76 -4.72 1.99 -5.57
N ALA A 77 -3.88 0.99 -5.86
CA ALA A 77 -2.95 0.38 -4.92
C ALA A 77 -1.71 -0.18 -5.64
N ASP A 78 -1.28 0.51 -6.68
CA ASP A 78 -0.16 0.13 -7.52
C ASP A 78 1.20 0.48 -6.88
N LEU A 79 2.21 -0.29 -7.25
CA LEU A 79 3.59 -0.13 -6.80
C LEU A 79 4.54 -0.34 -7.98
N GLU A 80 5.37 0.66 -8.26
CA GLU A 80 6.40 0.54 -9.28
C GLU A 80 7.58 -0.31 -8.77
N ILE A 81 7.97 -1.31 -9.56
CA ILE A 81 9.20 -2.09 -9.36
C ILE A 81 10.25 -1.53 -10.32
N ILE A 82 11.44 -1.25 -9.81
CA ILE A 82 12.55 -0.74 -10.62
C ILE A 82 13.35 -1.93 -11.15
N GLY A 83 13.53 -2.01 -12.46
CA GLY A 83 14.28 -3.05 -13.17
C GLY A 83 14.96 -2.52 -14.42
#